data_AF-A0A441UHX3-F1
#
_entry.id   AF-A0A441UHX3-F1
#
_cell.length_a   1.000
_cell.length_b   1.000
_cell.length_c   1.000
_cell.angle_alpha   90.00
_cell.angle_beta   90.00
_cell.angle_gamma   90.00
#
_symmetry.space_group_name_H-M   'P 1'
#
loop_
_entity.id
_entity.type
_entity.pdbx_description
1 polymer ?
#
loop_
_entity_poly.entity_id
_entity_poly.type
_entity_poly.pdbx_seq_one_letter_code
_entity_poly.pdbx_strand_id
1 'polypeptide(L)'
;MTHAWRIAHGSSIGAKTMFETRSGEKLLETDPAEMPPDGHVVFIGRIASPWTTRETCPKNMKAARETEQPAVLTIDLPYRQGLLGLERASHVIILSWLHHAPRTLIVQKPRHAAEPKGVFSLRSPARPNPVGLHIARLVALDIDTGRIDLDAIDVLDGTPVIDIKPYFASTDAIADATIAGRDEPGQVGSGQEGPGVVR
;
A
#
# COMPACT_ATOMS: atom_id res chain seq x y z
N MET A 1 -20.52 23.12 -17.33
CA MET A 1 -19.13 23.60 -17.53
C MET A 1 -18.19 22.47 -17.14
N THR A 2 -17.75 21.67 -18.10
CA THR A 2 -16.90 20.48 -17.90
C THR A 2 -15.45 20.93 -17.72
N HIS A 3 -14.89 20.79 -16.52
CA HIS A 3 -13.45 20.94 -16.31
C HIS A 3 -12.75 19.69 -16.86
N ALA A 4 -12.35 19.77 -18.13
CA ALA A 4 -11.50 18.80 -18.77
C ALA A 4 -10.07 18.97 -18.23
N TRP A 5 -9.64 18.07 -17.35
CA TRP A 5 -8.24 17.95 -16.97
C TRP A 5 -7.47 17.32 -18.14
N ARG A 6 -6.79 18.17 -18.92
CA ARG A 6 -5.81 17.75 -19.92
C ARG A 6 -4.62 17.14 -19.19
N ILE A 7 -4.34 15.86 -19.46
CA ILE A 7 -3.05 15.24 -19.16
C ILE A 7 -2.04 15.88 -20.12
N ALA A 8 -1.19 16.76 -19.60
CA ALA A 8 -0.05 17.27 -20.35
C ALA A 8 0.93 16.12 -20.56
N HIS A 9 1.15 15.72 -21.82
CA HIS A 9 2.27 14.87 -22.21
C HIS A 9 3.55 15.72 -22.16
N GLY A 10 4.17 15.71 -20.98
CA GLY A 10 5.50 16.28 -20.75
C GLY A 10 6.57 15.40 -21.38
N SER A 11 7.42 16.04 -22.18
CA SER A 11 8.55 15.50 -22.92
C SER A 11 9.44 14.57 -22.09
N SER A 12 9.88 13.49 -22.73
CA SER A 12 10.94 12.58 -22.28
C SER A 12 12.22 13.37 -21.99
N ILE A 13 12.49 13.61 -20.70
CA ILE A 13 13.79 14.04 -20.20
C ILE A 13 13.97 13.49 -18.78
N GLY A 14 14.71 12.38 -18.68
CA GLY A 14 15.51 12.07 -17.49
C GLY A 14 14.85 11.32 -16.34
N ALA A 15 14.27 10.12 -16.56
CA ALA A 15 14.12 9.14 -15.48
C ALA A 15 15.48 8.44 -15.22
N LYS A 16 16.50 9.19 -14.78
CA LYS A 16 17.77 8.63 -14.31
C LYS A 16 17.77 8.64 -12.78
N THR A 17 17.66 7.42 -12.23
CA THR A 17 18.24 6.99 -10.95
C THR A 17 17.63 7.56 -9.65
N MET A 18 16.45 7.08 -9.25
CA MET A 18 15.97 7.22 -7.85
C MET A 18 16.13 5.95 -7.00
N PHE A 19 16.64 4.86 -7.56
CA PHE A 19 16.91 3.62 -6.84
C PHE A 19 18.29 3.09 -7.24
N GLU A 20 19.34 3.50 -6.53
CA GLU A 20 20.59 2.75 -6.54
C GLU A 20 20.34 1.41 -5.86
N THR A 21 20.53 0.33 -6.61
CA THR A 21 20.38 -1.04 -6.14
C THR A 21 21.35 -1.30 -5.00
N ARG A 22 20.84 -1.63 -3.82
CA ARG A 22 21.67 -1.90 -2.64
C ARG A 22 22.26 -3.30 -2.73
N SER A 23 23.32 -3.54 -1.96
CA SER A 23 23.89 -4.89 -1.82
C SER A 23 22.82 -5.91 -1.40
N GLY A 24 22.63 -6.95 -2.21
CA GLY A 24 21.64 -8.00 -2.01
C GLY A 24 20.28 -7.77 -2.68
N GLU A 25 20.03 -6.60 -3.28
CA GLU A 25 18.84 -6.35 -4.11
C GLU A 25 19.02 -6.89 -5.53
N LYS A 26 17.91 -7.27 -6.17
CA LYS A 26 17.90 -7.73 -7.58
C LYS A 26 16.78 -7.05 -8.35
N LEU A 27 17.10 -6.57 -9.55
CA LEU A 27 16.15 -6.04 -10.52
C LEU A 27 15.77 -7.13 -11.53
N LEU A 28 14.56 -7.03 -12.07
CA LEU A 28 14.16 -7.74 -13.29
C LEU A 28 14.97 -7.21 -14.48
N GLU A 29 15.19 -8.09 -15.47
CA GLU A 29 15.87 -7.73 -16.71
C GLU A 29 15.04 -6.77 -17.58
N THR A 30 13.71 -6.85 -17.49
CA THR A 30 12.77 -6.01 -18.23
C THR A 30 11.80 -5.35 -17.24
N ASP A 31 11.46 -4.08 -17.49
CA ASP A 31 10.45 -3.39 -16.68
C ASP A 31 9.04 -3.83 -17.07
N PRO A 32 8.24 -4.39 -16.13
CA PRO A 32 6.83 -4.68 -16.36
C PRO A 32 6.00 -3.46 -16.80
N ALA A 33 6.49 -2.24 -16.61
CA ALA A 33 5.89 -1.02 -17.14
C ALA A 33 6.06 -0.83 -18.66
N GLU A 34 7.10 -1.42 -19.24
CA GLU A 34 7.43 -1.27 -20.66
C GLU A 34 6.95 -2.47 -21.49
N MET A 35 6.54 -3.56 -20.83
CA MET A 35 5.97 -4.73 -21.49
C MET A 35 4.59 -4.42 -22.09
N PRO A 36 4.23 -5.03 -23.24
CA PRO A 36 2.85 -5.04 -23.70
C PRO A 36 1.93 -5.57 -22.61
N PRO A 37 0.84 -4.85 -22.26
CA PRO A 37 -0.02 -5.27 -21.17
C PRO A 37 -0.89 -6.46 -21.59
N ASP A 38 -0.93 -7.50 -20.75
CA ASP A 38 -1.88 -8.62 -20.90
C ASP A 38 -3.32 -8.20 -20.57
N GLY A 39 -3.50 -7.09 -19.85
CA GLY A 39 -4.79 -6.56 -19.44
C GLY A 39 -4.74 -5.09 -19.06
N HIS A 40 -5.92 -4.46 -18.97
CA HIS A 40 -6.06 -3.03 -18.70
C HIS A 40 -6.70 -2.81 -17.32
N VAL A 41 -6.13 -1.88 -16.55
CA VAL A 41 -6.67 -1.43 -15.26
C VAL A 41 -7.24 -0.04 -15.42
N VAL A 42 -8.50 0.12 -15.01
CA VAL A 42 -9.17 1.42 -14.94
C VAL A 42 -9.04 1.96 -13.53
N PHE A 43 -8.63 3.21 -13.37
CA PHE A 43 -8.73 3.91 -12.09
C PHE A 43 -10.13 4.48 -11.93
N ILE A 44 -10.80 4.11 -10.85
CA ILE A 44 -12.20 4.44 -10.58
C ILE A 44 -12.38 5.61 -9.61
N GLY A 45 -11.27 6.14 -9.09
CA GLY A 45 -11.27 7.20 -8.09
C GLY A 45 -9.86 7.48 -7.57
N ARG A 46 -9.79 8.32 -6.54
CA ARG A 46 -8.53 8.73 -5.89
C ARG A 46 -8.68 8.87 -4.39
N ILE A 47 -7.57 8.67 -3.70
CA ILE A 47 -7.44 8.90 -2.26
C ILE A 47 -6.80 10.28 -2.05
N ALA A 48 -7.47 11.13 -1.29
CA ALA A 48 -6.89 12.30 -0.66
C ALA A 48 -6.42 11.91 0.74
N SER A 49 -5.11 11.97 0.98
CA SER A 49 -4.50 11.59 2.25
C SER A 49 -3.61 12.72 2.78
N PRO A 50 -3.28 12.72 4.08
CA PRO A 50 -2.36 13.70 4.64
C PRO A 50 -0.88 13.43 4.26
N TRP A 51 -0.60 12.36 3.50
CA TRP A 51 0.76 11.88 3.26
C TRP A 51 1.27 12.35 1.89
N THR A 52 2.01 13.45 1.86
CA THR A 52 2.55 14.00 0.60
C THR A 52 3.95 13.49 0.25
N THR A 53 4.67 12.89 1.21
CA THR A 53 5.98 12.28 0.96
C THR A 53 6.07 10.86 1.52
N ARG A 54 7.00 10.08 0.96
CA ARG A 54 7.21 8.68 1.38
C ARG A 54 7.73 8.57 2.81
N GLU A 55 8.47 9.57 3.27
CA GLU A 55 9.09 9.62 4.60
C GLU A 55 8.03 9.78 5.70
N THR A 56 6.99 10.56 5.43
CA THR A 56 5.88 10.80 6.37
C THR A 56 4.75 9.79 6.22
N CYS A 57 4.66 9.11 5.08
CA CYS A 57 3.65 8.09 4.84
C CYS A 57 3.84 6.89 5.80
N PRO A 58 2.79 6.45 6.53
CA PRO A 58 2.85 5.28 7.39
C PRO A 58 3.28 4.03 6.63
N LYS A 59 4.03 3.14 7.29
CA LYS A 59 4.53 1.90 6.67
C LYS A 59 3.46 0.83 6.47
N ASN A 60 2.33 0.96 7.18
CA ASN A 60 1.20 0.04 7.12
C ASN A 60 -0.02 0.67 7.82
N MET A 61 -1.20 0.09 7.59
CA MET A 61 -2.47 0.48 8.21
C MET A 61 -2.51 0.48 9.74
N LYS A 62 -1.63 -0.26 10.43
CA LYS A 62 -1.53 -0.17 11.91
C LYS A 62 -0.91 1.18 12.28
N ALA A 63 0.25 1.49 11.72
CA ALA A 63 0.93 2.77 11.94
C ALA A 63 0.08 3.96 11.47
N ALA A 64 -0.70 3.82 10.39
CA ALA A 64 -1.61 4.88 9.96
C ALA A 64 -2.69 5.20 11.00
N ARG A 65 -3.30 4.18 11.62
CA ARG A 65 -4.30 4.37 12.69
C ARG A 65 -3.72 5.03 13.94
N GLU A 66 -2.47 4.72 14.28
CA GLU A 66 -1.77 5.35 15.41
C GLU A 66 -1.56 6.86 15.21
N THR A 67 -1.65 7.38 13.98
CA THR A 67 -1.59 8.82 13.71
C THR A 67 -2.91 9.54 13.93
N GLU A 68 -4.03 8.81 14.01
CA GLU A 68 -5.39 9.35 14.10
C GLU A 68 -5.76 10.35 12.98
N GLN A 69 -5.08 10.30 11.82
CA GLN A 69 -5.38 11.17 10.70
C GLN A 69 -6.30 10.49 9.68
N PRO A 70 -7.51 11.04 9.42
CA PRO A 70 -8.45 10.48 8.48
C PRO A 70 -8.02 10.72 7.03
N ALA A 71 -8.67 10.01 6.12
CA ALA A 71 -8.50 10.19 4.68
C ALA A 71 -9.84 10.15 3.95
N VAL A 72 -9.85 10.63 2.71
CA VAL A 72 -11.04 10.64 1.87
C VAL A 72 -10.74 9.88 0.60
N LEU A 73 -11.61 8.94 0.23
CA LEU A 73 -11.62 8.33 -1.08
C LEU A 73 -12.77 8.94 -1.88
N THR A 74 -12.48 9.42 -3.09
CA THR A 74 -13.50 9.92 -4.02
C THR A 74 -13.60 9.00 -5.23
N ILE A 75 -14.79 8.45 -5.47
CA ILE A 75 -15.14 7.68 -6.65
C ILE A 75 -15.61 8.61 -7.78
N ASP A 76 -15.08 8.37 -8.98
CA ASP A 76 -15.39 9.14 -10.16
C ASP A 76 -16.84 8.90 -10.60
N LEU A 77 -17.45 9.95 -11.18
CA LEU A 77 -18.88 10.02 -11.49
C LEU A 77 -19.46 8.76 -12.19
N PRO A 78 -18.80 8.16 -13.20
CA PRO A 78 -19.35 6.99 -13.90
C PRO A 78 -19.52 5.74 -13.01
N TYR A 79 -18.80 5.66 -11.88
CA TYR A 79 -18.73 4.46 -11.06
C TYR A 79 -19.51 4.58 -9.73
N ARG A 80 -20.02 5.78 -9.39
CA ARG A 80 -20.63 6.06 -8.08
C ARG A 80 -21.83 5.18 -7.75
N GLN A 81 -22.64 4.82 -8.74
CA GLN A 81 -23.78 3.91 -8.52
C GLN A 81 -23.34 2.52 -8.03
N GLY A 82 -22.08 2.12 -8.24
CA GLY A 82 -21.50 0.90 -7.67
C GLY A 82 -21.36 0.93 -6.14
N LEU A 83 -21.56 2.09 -5.49
CA LEU A 83 -21.49 2.25 -4.04
C LEU A 83 -22.79 1.87 -3.30
N LEU A 84 -23.90 1.63 -4.02
CA LEU A 84 -25.18 1.28 -3.41
C LEU A 84 -25.06 0.07 -2.48
N GLY A 85 -25.46 0.24 -1.21
CA GLY A 85 -25.44 -0.82 -0.20
C GLY A 85 -24.12 -0.96 0.57
N LEU A 86 -23.08 -0.20 0.20
CA LEU A 86 -21.77 -0.24 0.86
C LEU A 86 -21.84 0.30 2.30
N GLU A 87 -22.79 1.19 2.60
CA GLU A 87 -23.04 1.75 3.94
C GLU A 87 -23.38 0.69 5.00
N ARG A 88 -23.76 -0.52 4.57
CA ARG A 88 -24.03 -1.66 5.45
C ARG A 88 -22.75 -2.29 6.00
N ALA A 89 -21.59 -2.00 5.43
CA ALA A 89 -20.30 -2.48 5.89
C ALA A 89 -19.66 -1.48 6.86
N SER A 90 -19.10 -1.96 7.96
CA SER A 90 -18.31 -1.11 8.86
C SER A 90 -16.88 -0.90 8.36
N HIS A 91 -16.37 -1.80 7.52
CA HIS A 91 -15.02 -1.78 6.97
C HIS A 91 -15.04 -2.14 5.49
N VAL A 92 -14.07 -1.62 4.77
CA VAL A 92 -13.90 -1.85 3.33
C VAL A 92 -12.47 -2.29 3.04
N ILE A 93 -12.34 -3.20 2.08
CA ILE A 93 -11.10 -3.47 1.37
C ILE A 93 -11.00 -2.45 0.24
N ILE A 94 -9.86 -1.79 0.14
CA ILE A 94 -9.55 -0.84 -0.94
C ILE A 94 -8.34 -1.39 -1.70
N LEU A 95 -8.49 -1.56 -3.01
CA LEU A 95 -7.37 -1.86 -3.90
C LEU A 95 -6.92 -0.58 -4.60
N SER A 96 -5.64 -0.26 -4.47
CA SER A 96 -5.06 0.97 -5.03
C SER A 96 -3.91 0.66 -5.99
N TRP A 97 -3.61 1.60 -6.89
CA TRP A 97 -2.41 1.54 -7.72
C TRP A 97 -1.33 2.44 -7.14
N LEU A 98 -0.24 1.84 -6.63
CA LEU A 98 0.87 2.57 -6.01
C LEU A 98 1.78 3.14 -7.11
N HIS A 99 1.26 4.13 -7.83
CA HIS A 99 1.80 4.70 -9.08
C HIS A 99 3.24 5.25 -9.03
N HIS A 100 3.78 5.49 -7.84
CA HIS A 100 5.19 5.90 -7.65
C HIS A 100 6.14 4.74 -7.35
N ALA A 101 5.64 3.51 -7.21
CA ALA A 101 6.45 2.37 -6.85
C ALA A 101 7.23 1.81 -8.06
N PRO A 102 8.52 1.47 -7.90
CA PRO A 102 9.27 0.80 -8.96
C PRO A 102 8.73 -0.61 -9.21
N ARG A 103 8.67 -1.02 -10.48
CA ARG A 103 8.08 -2.30 -10.89
C ARG A 103 9.13 -3.38 -11.17
N THR A 104 10.41 -3.01 -11.17
CA THR A 104 11.56 -3.88 -11.48
C THR A 104 12.16 -4.60 -10.27
N LEU A 105 11.92 -4.14 -9.05
CA LEU A 105 12.64 -4.62 -7.87
C LEU A 105 12.07 -5.95 -7.33
N ILE A 106 12.64 -7.08 -7.75
CA ILE A 106 12.15 -8.43 -7.45
C ILE A 106 12.72 -9.03 -6.17
N VAL A 107 13.95 -8.64 -5.76
CA VAL A 107 14.54 -8.95 -4.46
C VAL A 107 14.91 -7.65 -3.75
N GLN A 108 14.48 -7.53 -2.49
CA GLN A 108 14.57 -6.30 -1.71
C GLN A 108 15.32 -6.54 -0.41
N LYS A 109 16.13 -5.55 0.01
CA LYS A 109 16.79 -5.56 1.31
C LYS A 109 16.51 -4.24 2.05
N PRO A 110 15.40 -4.16 2.82
CA PRO A 110 15.18 -3.04 3.73
C PRO A 110 16.38 -2.86 4.66
N ARG A 111 16.72 -1.62 5.03
CA ARG A 111 17.92 -1.33 5.85
C ARG A 111 17.98 -2.10 7.18
N HIS A 112 16.82 -2.42 7.76
CA HIS A 112 16.71 -3.14 9.04
C HIS A 112 16.59 -4.66 8.88
N ALA A 113 16.60 -5.19 7.65
CA ALA A 113 16.49 -6.61 7.40
C ALA A 113 17.88 -7.26 7.40
N ALA A 114 18.03 -8.36 8.13
CA ALA A 114 19.24 -9.17 8.12
C ALA A 114 19.53 -9.70 6.71
N GLU A 115 18.51 -10.33 6.11
CA GLU A 115 18.60 -10.98 4.80
C GLU A 115 17.70 -10.34 3.74
N PRO A 116 18.12 -10.33 2.46
CA PRO A 116 17.26 -9.94 1.35
C PRO A 116 16.08 -10.90 1.22
N LYS A 117 14.94 -10.38 0.77
CA LYS A 117 13.70 -11.16 0.58
C LYS A 117 13.12 -10.91 -0.80
N GLY A 118 12.59 -11.95 -1.42
CA GLY A 118 11.80 -11.81 -2.64
C GLY A 118 10.57 -10.95 -2.38
N VAL A 119 10.17 -10.12 -3.35
CA VAL A 119 9.06 -9.18 -3.20
C VAL A 119 7.74 -9.84 -2.75
N PHE A 120 7.50 -11.09 -3.16
CA PHE A 120 6.27 -11.82 -2.85
C PHE A 120 6.21 -12.38 -1.42
N SER A 121 7.32 -12.39 -0.68
CA SER A 121 7.30 -12.65 0.78
C SER A 121 7.23 -11.36 1.61
N LEU A 122 7.03 -10.22 0.95
CA LEU A 122 6.91 -8.90 1.55
C LEU A 122 5.54 -8.27 1.22
N ARG A 123 5.23 -7.19 1.94
CA ARG A 123 4.15 -6.24 1.58
C ARG A 123 4.73 -4.91 1.06
N SER A 124 5.85 -4.99 0.34
CA SER A 124 6.49 -3.81 -0.24
C SER A 124 5.61 -3.20 -1.34
N PRO A 125 5.59 -1.86 -1.50
CA PRO A 125 4.92 -1.22 -2.63
C PRO A 125 5.61 -1.53 -3.98
N ALA A 126 6.94 -1.73 -3.96
CA ALA A 126 7.72 -2.03 -5.15
C ALA A 126 7.45 -3.46 -5.63
N ARG A 127 6.61 -3.64 -6.65
CA ARG A 127 6.16 -4.94 -7.16
C ARG A 127 5.91 -4.86 -8.67
N PRO A 128 5.96 -5.99 -9.41
CA PRO A 128 5.66 -5.98 -10.85
C PRO A 128 4.32 -5.35 -11.21
N ASN A 129 3.27 -5.63 -10.42
CA ASN A 129 2.01 -4.91 -10.43
C ASN A 129 1.83 -4.28 -9.03
N PRO A 130 2.01 -2.97 -8.88
CA PRO A 130 2.06 -2.28 -7.59
C PRO A 130 0.65 -2.06 -7.01
N VAL A 131 -0.09 -3.16 -6.83
CA VAL A 131 -1.42 -3.15 -6.23
C VAL A 131 -1.30 -3.10 -4.71
N GLY A 132 -1.81 -2.04 -4.10
CA GLY A 132 -1.99 -1.92 -2.66
C GLY A 132 -3.29 -2.58 -2.22
N LEU A 133 -3.30 -3.19 -1.03
CA LEU A 133 -4.50 -3.73 -0.38
C LEU A 133 -4.60 -3.14 1.02
N HIS A 134 -5.69 -2.44 1.27
CA HIS A 134 -5.91 -1.69 2.50
C HIS A 134 -7.24 -2.10 3.10
N ILE A 135 -7.29 -2.25 4.42
CA ILE A 135 -8.55 -2.45 5.14
C ILE A 135 -8.73 -1.24 6.04
N ALA A 136 -9.77 -0.45 5.80
CA ALA A 136 -10.08 0.78 6.53
C ALA A 136 -11.54 0.76 7.02
N ARG A 137 -11.82 1.51 8.08
CA ARG A 137 -13.19 1.67 8.59
C ARG A 137 -13.93 2.67 7.70
N LEU A 138 -15.14 2.31 7.29
CA LEU A 138 -16.06 3.20 6.60
C LEU A 138 -16.67 4.15 7.64
N VAL A 139 -16.27 5.42 7.62
CA VAL A 139 -16.75 6.44 8.57
C VAL A 139 -18.03 7.09 8.07
N ALA A 140 -18.05 7.46 6.79
CA ALA A 140 -19.22 8.02 6.12
C ALA A 140 -19.16 7.73 4.61
N LEU A 141 -20.34 7.74 3.98
CA LEU A 141 -20.53 7.50 2.56
C LEU A 141 -21.52 8.51 1.99
N ASP A 142 -21.15 9.17 0.91
CA ASP A 142 -22.03 9.99 0.08
C ASP A 142 -21.88 9.55 -1.38
N ILE A 143 -22.94 8.91 -1.89
CA ILE A 143 -22.96 8.34 -3.24
C ILE A 143 -23.03 9.44 -4.31
N ASP A 144 -23.71 10.56 -4.05
CA ASP A 144 -23.89 11.62 -5.04
C ASP A 144 -22.57 12.31 -5.33
N THR A 145 -21.75 12.56 -4.30
CA THR A 145 -20.39 13.11 -4.45
C THR A 145 -19.32 12.03 -4.67
N GLY A 146 -19.66 10.75 -4.48
CA GLY A 146 -18.73 9.63 -4.54
C GLY A 146 -17.73 9.62 -3.37
N ARG A 147 -18.01 10.38 -2.32
CA ARG A 147 -17.13 10.57 -1.17
C ARG A 147 -17.27 9.42 -0.19
N ILE A 148 -16.13 8.91 0.26
CA ILE A 148 -16.00 7.87 1.28
C ILE A 148 -15.00 8.38 2.31
N ASP A 149 -15.45 8.56 3.55
CA ASP A 149 -14.59 8.97 4.66
C ASP A 149 -14.01 7.73 5.34
N LEU A 150 -12.68 7.74 5.55
CA LEU A 150 -11.91 6.64 6.12
C LEU A 150 -11.26 7.05 7.44
N ASP A 151 -11.14 6.13 8.38
CA ASP A 151 -10.48 6.36 9.67
C ASP A 151 -8.98 6.62 9.54
N ALA A 152 -8.34 5.93 8.60
CA ALA A 152 -6.92 6.06 8.28
C ALA A 152 -6.64 5.51 6.88
N ILE A 153 -5.47 5.85 6.33
CA ILE A 153 -4.91 5.18 5.15
C ILE A 153 -3.39 5.26 5.19
N ASP A 154 -2.68 4.35 4.53
CA ASP A 154 -1.21 4.28 4.49
C ASP A 154 -0.64 4.50 3.08
N VAL A 155 -1.32 5.32 2.27
CA VAL A 155 -0.91 5.67 0.90
C VAL A 155 -0.70 7.16 0.72
N LEU A 156 0.13 7.51 -0.27
CA LEU A 156 0.37 8.91 -0.63
C LEU A 156 -0.89 9.59 -1.14
N ASP A 157 -0.93 10.91 -0.96
CA ASP A 157 -1.98 11.76 -1.51
C ASP A 157 -2.07 11.60 -3.04
N GLY A 158 -3.29 11.61 -3.57
CA GLY A 158 -3.55 11.40 -4.99
C GLY A 158 -3.46 9.96 -5.48
N THR A 159 -3.22 8.98 -4.59
CA THR A 159 -3.13 7.56 -4.97
C THR A 159 -4.40 7.07 -5.70
N PRO A 160 -4.29 6.52 -6.93
CA PRO A 160 -5.43 5.99 -7.66
C PRO A 160 -6.05 4.75 -7.02
N VAL A 161 -7.37 4.62 -7.15
CA VAL A 161 -8.16 3.48 -6.69
C VAL A 161 -8.54 2.60 -7.87
N ILE A 162 -8.43 1.29 -7.69
CA ILE A 162 -8.79 0.28 -8.68
C ILE A 162 -10.13 -0.37 -8.31
N ASP A 163 -10.36 -0.62 -7.02
CA ASP A 163 -11.51 -1.39 -6.55
C ASP A 163 -11.84 -1.13 -5.08
N ILE A 164 -13.09 -1.39 -4.68
CA ILE A 164 -13.56 -1.33 -3.30
C ILE A 164 -14.49 -2.52 -3.04
N LYS A 165 -14.30 -3.19 -1.90
CA LYS A 165 -15.15 -4.32 -1.48
C LYS A 165 -15.55 -4.17 -0.01
N PRO A 166 -16.74 -4.62 0.40
CA PRO A 166 -17.03 -4.75 1.82
C PRO A 166 -16.07 -5.79 2.44
N TYR A 167 -15.56 -5.50 3.64
CA TYR A 167 -14.78 -6.46 4.41
C TYR A 167 -15.71 -7.34 5.24
N PHE A 168 -15.58 -8.67 5.10
CA PHE A 168 -16.34 -9.65 5.84
C PHE A 168 -15.42 -10.43 6.77
N ALA A 169 -15.44 -10.11 8.06
CA ALA A 169 -14.61 -10.82 9.04
C ALA A 169 -14.82 -12.34 9.04
N SER A 170 -16.03 -12.81 8.70
CA SER A 170 -16.35 -14.24 8.55
C SER A 170 -15.61 -14.94 7.40
N THR A 171 -15.06 -14.18 6.46
CA THR A 171 -14.49 -14.68 5.20
C THR A 171 -13.03 -14.25 5.04
N ASP A 172 -12.72 -13.00 5.36
CA ASP A 172 -11.43 -12.37 5.13
C ASP A 172 -10.46 -12.52 6.32
N ALA A 173 -10.97 -12.80 7.52
CA ALA A 173 -10.15 -12.93 8.72
C ALA A 173 -9.76 -14.39 9.00
N ILE A 174 -8.46 -14.64 9.11
CA ILE A 174 -7.88 -15.90 9.60
C ILE A 174 -7.05 -15.53 10.83
N ALA A 175 -7.64 -15.66 12.02
CA ALA A 175 -7.07 -15.13 13.25
C ALA A 175 -5.77 -15.83 13.69
N ASP A 176 -5.57 -17.07 13.27
CA ASP A 176 -4.41 -17.93 13.57
C ASP A 176 -3.36 -17.94 12.43
N ALA A 177 -3.49 -17.07 11.44
CA ALA A 177 -2.48 -16.93 10.39
C ALA A 177 -1.13 -16.46 10.99
N THR A 178 -0.04 -17.15 10.63
CA THR A 178 1.31 -16.88 11.12
C THR A 178 2.36 -16.83 10.01
N ILE A 179 3.47 -16.14 10.29
CA ILE A 179 4.70 -16.15 9.50
C ILE A 179 5.82 -16.70 10.39
N ALA A 180 6.31 -17.89 10.05
CA ALA A 180 7.42 -18.53 10.76
C ALA A 180 8.63 -17.57 10.91
N GLY A 181 9.20 -17.52 12.12
CA GLY A 181 10.30 -16.62 12.47
C GLY A 181 9.97 -15.12 12.58
N ARG A 182 8.71 -14.69 12.36
CA ARG A 182 8.25 -13.31 12.64
C ARG A 182 7.34 -13.25 13.86
N ASP A 183 6.43 -14.22 13.95
CA ASP A 183 5.36 -14.23 14.96
C ASP A 183 5.66 -15.18 16.14
N GLU A 184 6.86 -15.77 16.16
CA GLU A 184 7.35 -16.54 17.29
C GLU A 184 7.72 -15.61 18.45
N PRO A 185 7.30 -15.90 19.69
CA PRO A 185 7.81 -15.21 20.86
C PRO A 185 9.32 -15.39 20.89
N GLY A 186 10.07 -14.28 20.78
CA GLY A 186 11.53 -14.34 20.77
C GLY A 186 12.04 -15.16 21.94
N GLN A 187 12.93 -16.11 21.66
CA GLN A 187 13.81 -16.65 22.68
C GLN A 187 14.53 -15.46 23.30
N VAL A 188 14.07 -15.03 24.48
CA VAL A 188 14.81 -14.15 25.37
C VAL A 188 16.15 -14.83 25.55
N GLY A 189 17.20 -14.22 24.99
CA GLY A 189 18.55 -14.76 25.06
C GLY A 189 18.83 -15.11 26.51
N SER A 190 19.10 -16.39 26.75
CA SER A 190 19.66 -16.86 28.01
C SER A 190 20.92 -16.04 28.25
N GLY A 191 20.86 -15.09 29.18
CA GLY A 191 22.03 -14.40 29.68
C GLY A 191 23.02 -15.45 30.16
N GLN A 192 24.11 -15.61 29.43
CA GLN A 192 25.32 -16.18 30.01
C GLN A 192 25.87 -15.12 30.97
N GLU A 193 25.46 -15.21 32.23
CA GLU A 193 26.26 -14.64 33.31
C GLU A 193 27.57 -15.44 33.37
N GLY A 194 28.62 -14.85 32.80
CA GLY A 194 29.99 -15.30 33.02
C GLY A 194 30.41 -15.06 34.47
N PRO A 195 31.37 -15.83 35.01
CA PRO A 195 31.71 -15.77 36.42
C PRO A 195 32.61 -14.56 36.74
N GLY A 196 32.24 -13.83 37.81
CA GLY A 196 33.19 -13.12 38.68
C GLY A 196 33.50 -11.66 38.34
N VAL A 197 33.43 -10.80 39.35
CA VAL A 197 34.60 -10.35 40.14
C VAL A 197 34.09 -9.76 41.46
N VAL A 198 34.57 -10.33 42.56
CA VAL A 198 34.48 -9.74 43.90
C VAL A 198 35.48 -8.59 43.98
N ARG A 199 35.03 -7.42 44.43
CA ARG A 199 35.86 -6.41 45.08
C ARG A 199 35.18 -5.96 46.36
#